data_AF-A0A100HHG3-F1
#
_entry.id   AF-A0A100HHG3-F1
#
_cell.length_a   1.000
_cell.length_b   1.000
_cell.length_c   1.000
_cell.angle_alpha   90.00
_cell.angle_beta   90.00
_cell.angle_gamma   90.00
#
_symmetry.space_group_name_H-M   'P 1'
#
loop_
_entity.id
_entity.type
_entity.pdbx_description
1 polymer ?
#
loop_
_entity_poly.entity_id
_entity_poly.type
_entity_poly.pdbx_seq_one_letter_code
_entity_poly.pdbx_strand_id
1 'polypeptide(L)'
;MARVNPAGLAKLRARLTPLALAGAQAAADVARDKLSGPGSGRQYARLPNRSSAEGEYPAEQSSRLRDSIDAEGAGSLRARWGALRNVPGYVMALHFKPPDMGGRPFMDDLLQDRDVHRAVRAAMGVKP
;
A
#
# COMPACT_ATOMS: atom_id res chain seq x y z
N MET A 1 -37.36 8.23 -12.60
CA MET A 1 -36.02 7.61 -12.46
C MET A 1 -35.54 7.19 -13.84
N ALA A 2 -34.42 7.75 -14.34
CA ALA A 2 -33.88 7.36 -15.64
C ALA A 2 -33.37 5.90 -15.56
N ARG A 3 -33.87 5.03 -16.46
CA ARG A 3 -33.35 3.67 -16.59
C ARG A 3 -31.95 3.74 -17.21
N VAL A 4 -30.93 3.40 -16.44
CA VAL A 4 -29.56 3.26 -16.94
C VAL A 4 -29.54 2.17 -18.00
N ASN A 5 -29.03 2.48 -19.20
CA ASN A 5 -28.88 1.50 -20.29
C ASN A 5 -27.94 0.36 -19.82
N PRO A 6 -28.41 -0.90 -19.71
CA PRO A 6 -27.60 -2.02 -19.21
C PRO A 6 -26.35 -2.27 -20.04
N ALA A 7 -26.43 -2.12 -21.36
CA ALA A 7 -25.28 -2.28 -22.25
C ALA A 7 -24.25 -1.15 -22.06
N GLY A 8 -24.71 0.07 -21.79
CA GLY A 8 -23.84 1.20 -21.45
C GLY A 8 -23.09 0.97 -20.13
N LEU A 9 -23.80 0.50 -19.10
CA LEU A 9 -23.21 0.17 -17.81
C LEU A 9 -22.18 -0.97 -17.91
N ALA A 10 -22.46 -1.99 -18.72
CA ALA A 10 -21.51 -3.08 -18.97
C ALA A 10 -20.22 -2.58 -19.64
N LYS A 11 -20.32 -1.72 -20.67
CA LYS A 11 -19.16 -1.10 -21.31
C LYS A 11 -18.35 -0.24 -20.34
N LEU A 12 -19.02 0.56 -19.52
CA LEU A 12 -18.36 1.37 -18.49
C LEU A 12 -17.60 0.48 -17.49
N ARG A 13 -18.23 -0.59 -16.99
CA ARG A 13 -17.59 -1.56 -16.10
C ARG A 13 -16.35 -2.21 -16.72
N ALA A 14 -16.46 -2.64 -17.97
CA ALA A 14 -15.34 -3.23 -18.69
C ALA A 14 -14.17 -2.24 -18.85
N ARG A 15 -14.46 -0.94 -19.02
CA ARG A 15 -13.44 0.09 -19.15
C ARG A 15 -12.77 0.45 -17.82
N LEU A 16 -13.55 0.55 -16.74
CA LEU A 16 -13.07 1.04 -15.43
C LEU A 16 -12.45 -0.06 -14.55
N THR A 17 -12.87 -1.31 -14.69
CA THR A 17 -12.31 -2.44 -13.91
C THR A 17 -10.78 -2.55 -14.01
N PRO A 18 -10.15 -2.50 -15.20
CA PRO A 18 -8.68 -2.55 -15.28
C PRO A 18 -8.01 -1.30 -14.67
N LEU A 19 -8.66 -0.13 -14.67
CA LEU A 19 -8.12 1.07 -14.04
C LEU A 19 -8.11 0.97 -12.51
N ALA A 20 -9.11 0.32 -11.92
CA ALA A 20 -9.13 0.05 -10.48
C ALA A 20 -7.92 -0.81 -10.07
N LEU A 21 -7.63 -1.88 -10.84
CA LEU A 21 -6.46 -2.73 -10.60
C LEU A 21 -5.14 -1.96 -10.81
N ALA A 22 -5.04 -1.17 -11.88
CA ALA A 22 -3.86 -0.34 -12.12
C ALA A 22 -3.59 0.65 -10.98
N GLY A 23 -4.65 1.28 -10.43
CA GLY A 23 -4.53 2.14 -9.26
C GLY A 23 -4.03 1.39 -8.02
N ALA A 24 -4.56 0.20 -7.76
CA ALA A 24 -4.11 -0.64 -6.64
C ALA A 24 -2.64 -1.10 -6.80
N GLN A 25 -2.23 -1.44 -8.03
CA GLN A 25 -0.84 -1.80 -8.33
C GLN A 25 0.12 -0.63 -8.10
N ALA A 26 -0.24 0.57 -8.59
CA ALA A 26 0.55 1.77 -8.37
C ALA A 26 0.70 2.12 -6.87
N ALA A 27 -0.36 1.94 -6.09
CA ALA A 27 -0.30 2.10 -4.64
C ALA A 27 0.63 1.08 -3.97
N ALA A 28 0.54 -0.19 -4.37
CA ALA A 28 1.42 -1.25 -3.87
C ALA A 28 2.90 -0.98 -4.20
N ASP A 29 3.21 -0.47 -5.39
CA ASP A 29 4.59 -0.13 -5.77
C ASP A 29 5.17 0.99 -4.90
N VAL A 30 4.44 2.09 -4.71
CA VAL A 30 4.85 3.18 -3.81
C VAL A 30 5.03 2.68 -2.38
N ALA A 31 4.13 1.80 -1.91
CA ALA A 31 4.23 1.20 -0.60
C ALA A 31 5.49 0.33 -0.44
N ARG A 32 5.85 -0.46 -1.46
CA ARG A 32 7.09 -1.25 -1.46
C ARG A 32 8.31 -0.34 -1.38
N ASP A 33 8.32 0.74 -2.15
CA ASP A 33 9.44 1.69 -2.15
C ASP A 33 9.59 2.36 -0.77
N LYS A 34 8.48 2.80 -0.15
CA LYS A 34 8.50 3.43 1.18
C LYS A 34 8.87 2.46 2.31
N LEU A 35 8.59 1.17 2.13
CA LEU A 35 8.97 0.10 3.06
C LEU A 35 10.34 -0.51 2.74
N SER A 36 11.08 0.09 1.80
CA SER A 36 12.42 -0.34 1.43
C SER A 36 13.49 0.46 2.16
N GLY A 37 14.61 -0.20 2.44
CA GLY A 37 15.79 0.44 2.97
C GLY A 37 15.78 0.76 4.47
N PRO A 38 16.85 1.42 4.95
CA PRO A 38 17.02 1.74 6.35
C PRO A 38 16.19 2.95 6.78
N GLY A 39 15.83 3.00 8.06
CA GLY A 39 15.30 4.21 8.70
C GLY A 39 16.41 5.12 9.23
N SER A 40 16.04 6.22 9.89
CA SER A 40 17.01 7.19 10.45
C SER A 40 17.30 7.04 11.94
N GLY A 41 16.64 6.09 12.60
CA GLY A 41 16.73 5.82 14.04
C GLY A 41 18.06 5.21 14.51
N ARG A 42 17.97 4.28 15.47
CA ARG A 42 19.15 3.67 16.10
C ARG A 42 19.66 2.49 15.29
N GLN A 43 20.98 2.41 15.10
CA GLN A 43 21.62 1.19 14.61
C GLN A 43 21.75 0.19 15.77
N TYR A 44 21.21 -1.01 15.60
CA TYR A 44 21.41 -2.12 16.53
C TYR A 44 22.41 -3.11 15.92
N ALA A 45 23.37 -3.58 16.72
CA ALA A 45 24.48 -4.40 16.22
C ALA A 45 24.07 -5.71 15.51
N ARG A 46 22.86 -6.23 15.79
CA ARG A 46 22.35 -7.49 15.24
C ARG A 46 21.43 -7.30 14.02
N LEU A 47 21.16 -6.06 13.63
CA LEU A 47 20.25 -5.74 12.54
C LEU A 47 21.02 -5.20 11.34
N PRO A 48 20.67 -5.62 10.10
CA PRO A 48 21.37 -5.16 8.90
C PRO A 48 21.17 -3.68 8.65
N ASN A 49 19.98 -3.15 8.95
CA ASN A 49 19.62 -1.77 8.69
C ASN A 49 19.29 -1.03 9.98
N ARG A 50 19.49 0.29 9.94
CA ARG A 50 19.11 1.20 11.00
C ARG A 50 17.60 1.17 11.22
N SER A 51 17.15 1.23 12.47
CA SER A 51 15.73 1.24 12.80
C SER A 51 15.05 2.50 12.27
N SER A 52 13.73 2.47 12.12
CA SER A 52 12.97 3.68 11.84
C SER A 52 12.82 4.56 13.09
N ALA A 53 12.92 5.87 12.90
CA ALA A 53 12.54 6.85 13.91
C ALA A 53 11.00 6.91 14.05
N GLU A 54 10.52 7.66 15.04
CA GLU A 54 9.09 7.92 15.18
C GLU A 54 8.58 8.72 13.97
N GLY A 55 7.40 8.37 13.47
CA GLY A 55 6.80 8.97 12.26
C GLY A 55 7.38 8.47 10.93
N GLU A 56 8.41 7.63 10.94
CA GLU A 56 8.92 6.98 9.74
C GLU A 56 8.23 5.64 9.47
N TYR A 57 8.19 5.23 8.21
CA TYR A 57 7.80 3.87 7.84
C TYR A 57 8.70 2.81 8.50
N PRO A 58 8.22 1.57 8.68
CA PRO A 58 9.05 0.47 9.14
C PRO A 58 10.30 0.32 8.29
N ALA A 59 11.47 0.39 8.92
CA ALA A 59 12.73 0.11 8.24
C ALA A 59 12.78 -1.36 7.80
N GLU A 60 13.28 -1.59 6.60
CA GLU A 60 13.47 -2.93 6.06
C GLU A 60 14.55 -3.68 6.84
N GLN A 61 14.26 -4.90 7.30
CA GLN A 61 15.27 -5.77 7.95
C GLN A 61 15.47 -7.11 7.24
N SER A 62 14.43 -7.59 6.55
CA SER A 62 14.44 -8.90 5.88
C SER A 62 13.68 -8.92 4.55
N SER A 63 13.26 -7.75 4.06
CA SER A 63 12.36 -7.57 2.90
C SER A 63 10.95 -8.19 3.06
N ARG A 64 10.70 -9.09 4.02
CA ARG A 64 9.45 -9.85 4.12
C ARG A 64 8.19 -8.99 4.23
N LEU A 65 8.25 -7.85 4.91
CA LEU A 65 7.11 -6.91 4.97
C LEU A 65 6.88 -6.27 3.60
N ARG A 66 7.92 -5.68 3.00
CA ARG A 66 7.88 -5.12 1.64
C ARG A 66 7.34 -6.12 0.63
N ASP A 67 7.86 -7.34 0.66
CA ASP A 67 7.50 -8.42 -0.27
C ASP A 67 6.08 -8.96 -0.04
N SER A 68 5.51 -8.69 1.15
CA SER A 68 4.11 -9.02 1.41
C SER A 68 3.11 -8.05 0.80
N ILE A 69 3.57 -6.85 0.42
CA ILE A 69 2.73 -5.85 -0.22
C ILE A 69 2.39 -6.31 -1.63
N ASP A 70 1.11 -6.39 -1.93
CA ASP A 70 0.61 -6.73 -3.26
C ASP A 70 -0.71 -6.03 -3.58
N ALA A 71 -1.19 -6.21 -4.81
CA ALA A 71 -2.47 -5.73 -5.29
C ALA A 71 -3.20 -6.81 -6.08
N GLU A 72 -4.52 -6.88 -5.91
CA GLU A 72 -5.37 -7.83 -6.63
C GLU A 72 -6.78 -7.29 -6.89
N GLY A 73 -7.46 -7.88 -7.88
CA GLY A 73 -8.86 -7.58 -8.17
C GLY A 73 -9.78 -8.08 -7.05
N ALA A 74 -10.74 -7.25 -6.65
CA ALA A 74 -11.71 -7.54 -5.58
C ALA A 74 -13.16 -7.50 -6.11
N GLY A 75 -13.35 -7.86 -7.38
CA GLY A 75 -14.63 -7.84 -8.08
C GLY A 75 -14.73 -6.75 -9.14
N SER A 76 -15.92 -6.59 -9.73
CA SER A 76 -16.15 -5.55 -10.75
C SER A 76 -15.94 -4.16 -10.16
N LEU A 77 -15.15 -3.32 -10.84
CA LEU A 77 -14.81 -1.97 -10.41
C LEU A 77 -14.06 -1.88 -9.07
N ARG A 78 -13.54 -3.00 -8.55
CA ARG A 78 -12.90 -3.04 -7.23
C ARG A 78 -11.55 -3.73 -7.33
N ALA A 79 -10.57 -3.15 -6.64
CA ALA A 79 -9.27 -3.75 -6.39
C ALA A 79 -8.85 -3.41 -4.97
N ARG A 80 -7.96 -4.23 -4.41
CA ARG A 80 -7.38 -4.01 -3.08
C ARG A 80 -5.86 -4.10 -3.17
N TRP A 81 -5.19 -3.43 -2.25
CA TRP A 81 -3.75 -3.51 -2.09
C TRP A 81 -3.38 -3.45 -0.60
N GLY A 82 -2.18 -3.90 -0.26
CA GLY A 82 -1.66 -3.93 1.11
C GLY A 82 -0.86 -5.20 1.37
N ALA A 83 -0.63 -5.54 2.64
CA ALA A 83 0.02 -6.79 3.01
C ALA A 83 -0.91 -8.00 2.72
N LEU A 84 -0.71 -8.65 1.57
CA LEU A 84 -1.60 -9.70 1.06
C LEU A 84 -0.90 -11.06 0.87
N ARG A 85 0.41 -11.08 0.62
CA ARG A 85 1.15 -12.34 0.34
C ARG A 85 2.14 -12.68 1.43
N ASN A 86 2.13 -13.93 1.91
CA ASN A 86 3.11 -14.43 2.89
C ASN A 86 3.35 -13.47 4.06
N VAL A 87 2.27 -12.84 4.56
CA VAL A 87 2.33 -11.75 5.54
C VAL A 87 3.08 -12.20 6.79
N PRO A 88 4.17 -11.51 7.18
CA PRO A 88 4.91 -11.89 8.38
C PRO A 88 4.05 -11.80 9.63
N GLY A 89 4.18 -12.75 10.56
CA GLY A 89 3.38 -12.77 11.80
C GLY A 89 3.56 -11.52 12.68
N TYR A 90 4.67 -10.80 12.54
CA TYR A 90 4.94 -9.58 13.29
C TYR A 90 4.16 -8.35 12.78
N VAL A 91 3.53 -8.40 11.59
CA VAL A 91 2.90 -7.24 10.96
C VAL A 91 1.81 -6.62 11.82
N MET A 92 0.97 -7.45 12.46
CA MET A 92 -0.08 -6.96 13.35
C MET A 92 0.49 -6.25 14.59
N ALA A 93 1.49 -6.86 15.22
CA ALA A 93 2.16 -6.25 16.36
C ALA A 93 2.85 -4.95 15.97
N LEU A 94 3.46 -4.89 14.78
CA LEU A 94 4.07 -3.68 14.26
C LEU A 94 3.02 -2.58 14.03
N HIS A 95 1.90 -2.90 13.39
CA HIS A 95 0.87 -1.92 13.03
C HIS A 95 0.14 -1.34 14.24
N PHE A 96 -0.24 -2.18 15.22
CA PHE A 96 -1.14 -1.78 16.31
C PHE A 96 -0.42 -1.44 17.62
N LYS A 97 0.89 -1.66 17.71
CA LYS A 97 1.63 -1.28 18.91
C LYS A 97 1.74 0.25 18.99
N PRO A 98 1.79 0.83 20.20
CA PRO A 98 2.10 2.25 20.37
C PRO A 98 3.45 2.66 19.73
N PRO A 99 3.56 3.87 19.14
CA PRO A 99 4.79 4.33 18.47
C PRO A 99 6.03 4.39 19.36
N ASP A 100 5.86 4.78 20.62
CA ASP A 100 6.89 4.84 21.68
C ASP A 100 7.45 3.45 22.04
N MET A 101 6.67 2.39 21.79
CA MET A 101 7.11 1.01 21.92
C MET A 101 7.60 0.40 20.60
N GLY A 102 7.79 1.20 19.55
CA GLY A 102 8.28 0.77 18.24
C GLY A 102 7.18 0.33 17.27
N GLY A 103 5.93 0.64 17.56
CA GLY A 103 4.83 0.44 16.61
C GLY A 103 4.90 1.44 15.46
N ARG A 104 4.46 1.00 14.28
CA ARG A 104 4.49 1.74 13.02
C ARG A 104 3.21 1.39 12.26
N PRO A 105 2.17 2.23 12.30
CA PRO A 105 0.87 1.98 11.67
C PRO A 105 0.93 2.19 10.15
N PHE A 106 1.87 1.53 9.49
CA PHE A 106 2.32 1.82 8.14
C PHE A 106 1.19 1.77 7.10
N MET A 107 0.18 0.90 7.26
CA MET A 107 -0.96 0.88 6.34
C MET A 107 -1.84 2.12 6.49
N ASP A 108 -1.99 2.65 7.70
CA ASP A 108 -2.80 3.85 7.97
C ASP A 108 -2.07 5.08 7.44
N ASP A 109 -0.74 5.12 7.63
CA ASP A 109 0.13 6.16 7.07
C ASP A 109 0.08 6.14 5.53
N LEU A 110 0.24 4.96 4.92
CA LEU A 110 0.18 4.81 3.45
C LEU A 110 -1.21 5.18 2.88
N LEU A 111 -2.30 4.97 3.61
CA LEU A 111 -3.64 5.38 3.19
C LEU A 111 -3.78 6.91 3.11
N GLN A 112 -3.00 7.65 3.90
CA GLN A 112 -2.99 9.12 3.89
C GLN A 112 -1.83 9.70 3.05
N ASP A 113 -0.95 8.86 2.54
CA ASP A 113 0.29 9.29 1.88
C ASP A 113 0.05 9.92 0.50
N ARG A 114 0.50 11.16 0.33
CA ARG A 114 0.29 11.96 -0.89
C ARG A 114 0.89 11.31 -2.14
N ASP A 115 1.99 10.57 -2.02
CA ASP A 115 2.63 9.91 -3.15
C ASP A 115 1.81 8.71 -3.60
N VAL A 116 1.21 7.97 -2.65
CA VAL A 116 0.25 6.90 -2.96
C VAL A 116 -0.95 7.49 -3.71
N HIS A 117 -1.56 8.55 -3.18
CA HIS A 117 -2.68 9.23 -3.85
C HIS A 117 -2.33 9.74 -5.25
N ARG A 118 -1.12 10.30 -5.42
CA ARG A 118 -0.63 10.77 -6.73
C ARG A 118 -0.45 9.62 -7.71
N ALA A 119 0.18 8.52 -7.28
CA ALA A 119 0.43 7.36 -8.12
C ALA A 119 -0.89 6.71 -8.58
N VAL A 120 -1.86 6.55 -7.67
CA VAL A 120 -3.20 6.04 -7.99
C VAL A 120 -3.88 6.91 -9.04
N ARG A 121 -3.91 8.24 -8.85
CA ARG A 121 -4.52 9.18 -9.80
C ARG A 121 -3.88 9.10 -11.18
N ALA A 122 -2.55 9.09 -11.23
CA ALA A 122 -1.80 8.97 -12.48
C ALA A 122 -2.11 7.65 -13.20
N ALA A 123 -2.09 6.53 -12.49
CA ALA A 123 -2.41 5.20 -13.04
C ALA A 123 -3.85 5.10 -13.57
N MET A 124 -4.78 5.83 -12.95
CA MET A 124 -6.17 5.93 -13.41
C MET A 124 -6.37 6.96 -14.54
N GLY A 125 -5.32 7.64 -14.99
CA GLY A 125 -5.39 8.65 -16.06
C GLY A 125 -6.01 9.98 -15.62
N VAL A 126 -6.06 10.26 -14.32
CA VAL A 126 -6.50 11.55 -13.77
C VAL A 126 -5.32 12.52 -13.85
N LYS A 127 -5.48 13.60 -14.63
CA LYS A 127 -4.48 14.66 -14.73
C LYS A 127 -4.34 15.41 -13.39
N PRO A 128 -3.12 15.86 -13.04
CA PRO A 128 -2.85 16.59 -11.80
C PRO A 128 -3.64 17.90 -11.69
#